data_AF-A0A957CP59-F1
#
_entry.id   AF-A0A957CP59-F1
#
_cell.length_a   1.000
_cell.length_b   1.000
_cell.length_c   1.000
_cell.angle_alpha   90.00
_cell.angle_beta   90.00
_cell.angle_gamma   90.00
#
_symmetry.space_group_name_H-M   'P 1'
#
loop_
_entity.id
_entity.type
_entity.pdbx_description
1 polymer ?
#
loop_
_entity_poly.entity_id
_entity_poly.type
_entity_poly.pdbx_seq_one_letter_code
_entity_poly.pdbx_strand_id
1 'polypeptide(L)'
;LPEGTIGMLPEAATAVLALGLNDISPALSVGMTLNETGEITDTEITPSWVHVTRTTYREAVSQLNDSSLRKLAATAHTFETRRQENGAVNIDLPEVRVRLTDSQITIRPIPNLPSRDLVRDAMLMAGEAVARFAFAHNIPLPYTTQDAPSEPLPAASTLSEFFALRKKMSPSRQSSTPGAHFGLGMGMYAQATSPLRRYLDLVVHQQLRAFLRGQP
;
A
#
# COMPACT_ATOMS: atom_id res chain seq x y z
N LEU A 1 6.76 17.22 7.87
CA LEU A 1 7.90 18.15 7.67
C LEU A 1 9.10 17.58 8.43
N PRO A 2 10.35 17.98 8.13
CA PRO A 2 11.52 17.54 8.90
C PRO A 2 11.42 17.81 10.41
N GLU A 3 10.79 18.91 10.81
CA GLU A 3 10.62 19.39 12.19
C GLU A 3 9.45 18.73 12.94
N GLY A 4 8.54 18.05 12.24
CA GLY A 4 7.34 17.51 12.86
C GLY A 4 6.26 17.09 11.87
N THR A 5 5.13 16.62 12.41
CA THR A 5 3.99 16.13 11.63
C THR A 5 2.78 17.00 11.91
N ILE A 6 2.17 17.55 10.87
CA ILE A 6 0.85 18.20 10.94
C ILE A 6 -0.16 17.15 10.46
N GLY A 7 -0.99 16.66 11.38
CA GLY A 7 -1.96 15.60 11.10
C GLY A 7 -3.10 16.09 10.19
N MET A 8 -3.61 15.18 9.35
CA MET A 8 -4.86 15.42 8.59
C MET A 8 -6.09 15.39 9.49
N LEU A 9 -6.06 14.52 10.51
CA LEU A 9 -7.10 14.36 11.51
C LEU A 9 -6.64 14.92 12.86
N PRO A 10 -7.57 15.22 13.78
CA PRO A 10 -7.22 15.60 15.15
C PRO A 10 -6.35 14.54 15.83
N GLU A 11 -5.42 14.97 16.69
CA GLU A 11 -4.51 14.05 17.41
C GLU A 11 -5.28 12.99 18.22
N ALA A 12 -6.42 13.37 18.80
CA ALA A 12 -7.33 12.47 19.51
C ALA A 12 -7.78 11.27 18.65
N ALA A 13 -7.94 11.45 17.33
CA ALA A 13 -8.29 10.35 16.43
C ALA A 13 -7.13 9.34 16.32
N THR A 14 -5.88 9.81 16.29
CA THR A 14 -4.71 8.93 16.24
C THR A 14 -4.58 8.11 17.52
N ALA A 15 -4.81 8.72 18.69
CA ALA A 15 -4.75 8.03 19.97
C ALA A 15 -5.73 6.83 20.05
N VAL A 16 -6.88 6.93 19.38
CA VAL A 16 -7.92 5.88 19.39
C VAL A 16 -7.77 4.90 18.24
N LEU A 17 -7.44 5.37 17.04
CA LEU A 17 -7.53 4.60 15.79
C LEU A 17 -6.19 4.04 15.30
N ALA A 18 -5.05 4.52 15.81
CA ALA A 18 -3.76 3.99 15.38
C ALA A 18 -3.52 2.59 15.94
N LEU A 19 -3.27 1.66 15.03
CA LEU A 19 -3.08 0.25 15.35
C LEU A 19 -1.86 0.03 16.26
N GLY A 20 -2.08 -0.68 17.37
CA GLY A 20 -1.03 -1.03 18.33
C GLY A 20 -0.61 0.12 19.26
N LEU A 21 -1.41 1.20 19.35
CA LEU A 21 -1.29 2.16 20.46
C LEU A 21 -2.11 1.74 21.69
N ASN A 22 -3.17 0.96 21.47
CA ASN A 22 -4.00 0.35 22.49
C ASN A 22 -3.86 -1.17 22.42
N ASP A 23 -4.14 -1.87 23.53
CA ASP A 23 -4.07 -3.34 23.60
C ASP A 23 -4.94 -4.00 22.52
N ILE A 24 -6.16 -3.47 22.34
CA ILE A 24 -7.07 -3.83 21.27
C ILE A 24 -7.36 -2.58 20.45
N SER A 25 -7.22 -2.67 19.13
CA SER A 25 -7.51 -1.58 18.19
C SER A 25 -8.69 -1.94 17.29
N PRO A 26 -9.63 -1.02 17.02
CA PRO A 26 -10.62 -1.22 15.98
C PRO A 26 -9.97 -1.11 14.60
N ALA A 27 -10.40 -1.95 13.65
CA ALA A 27 -9.90 -1.94 12.29
C ALA A 27 -11.02 -2.18 11.26
N LEU A 28 -10.74 -1.79 10.02
CA LEU A 28 -11.45 -2.31 8.85
C LEU A 28 -10.48 -3.30 8.18
N SER A 29 -10.74 -4.59 8.36
CA SER A 29 -9.88 -5.66 7.86
C SER A 29 -10.26 -6.05 6.44
N VAL A 30 -9.24 -6.41 5.66
CA VAL A 30 -9.38 -6.99 4.32
C VAL A 30 -8.80 -8.41 4.37
N GLY A 31 -9.66 -9.41 4.32
CA GLY A 31 -9.30 -10.81 4.12
C GLY A 31 -9.34 -11.15 2.64
N MET A 32 -8.42 -11.98 2.17
CA MET A 32 -8.38 -12.40 0.77
C MET A 32 -7.75 -13.77 0.60
N THR A 33 -8.19 -14.48 -0.43
CA THR A 33 -7.58 -15.74 -0.88
C THR A 33 -6.84 -15.51 -2.18
N LEU A 34 -5.62 -16.02 -2.30
CA LEU A 34 -4.85 -16.03 -3.54
C LEU A 34 -4.76 -17.45 -4.09
N ASN A 35 -4.88 -17.61 -5.40
CA ASN A 35 -4.55 -18.86 -6.08
C ASN A 35 -3.02 -19.00 -6.27
N GLU A 36 -2.60 -20.10 -6.89
CA GLU A 36 -1.18 -20.41 -7.13
C GLU A 36 -0.48 -19.41 -8.07
N THR A 37 -1.23 -18.68 -8.90
CA THR A 37 -0.69 -17.64 -9.79
C THR A 37 -0.64 -16.26 -9.13
N GLY A 38 -1.06 -16.14 -7.87
CA GLY A 38 -1.06 -14.88 -7.12
C GLY A 38 -2.27 -13.98 -7.42
N GLU A 39 -3.28 -14.50 -8.12
CA GLU A 39 -4.54 -13.80 -8.33
C GLU A 39 -5.45 -13.92 -7.11
N ILE A 40 -6.05 -12.79 -6.72
CA ILE A 40 -7.06 -12.76 -5.68
C ILE A 40 -8.32 -13.46 -6.20
N THR A 41 -8.79 -14.50 -5.54
CA THR A 41 -9.99 -15.26 -5.93
C THR A 41 -11.20 -14.90 -5.09
N ASP A 42 -10.97 -14.51 -3.84
CA ASP A 42 -12.01 -14.13 -2.90
C ASP A 42 -11.56 -12.95 -2.04
N THR A 43 -12.51 -12.12 -1.60
CA THR A 43 -12.23 -10.95 -0.76
C THR A 43 -13.36 -10.73 0.23
N GLU A 44 -13.00 -10.63 1.49
CA GLU A 44 -13.88 -10.26 2.59
C GLU A 44 -13.42 -8.93 3.19
N ILE A 45 -14.36 -8.00 3.40
CA ILE A 45 -14.09 -6.75 4.10
C ILE A 45 -14.99 -6.69 5.32
N THR A 46 -14.39 -6.56 6.51
CA THR A 46 -15.14 -6.63 7.76
C THR A 46 -14.59 -5.68 8.83
N PRO A 47 -15.45 -4.98 9.60
CA PRO A 47 -15.01 -4.29 10.81
C PRO A 47 -14.54 -5.33 11.84
N SER A 48 -13.39 -5.08 12.45
CA SER A 48 -12.75 -6.06 13.33
C SER A 48 -12.13 -5.39 14.56
N TRP A 49 -11.79 -6.22 15.53
CA TRP A 49 -10.97 -5.87 16.68
C TRP A 49 -9.70 -6.69 16.64
N VAL A 50 -8.55 -6.03 16.72
CA VAL A 50 -7.24 -6.66 16.52
C VAL A 50 -6.29 -6.34 17.66
N HIS A 51 -5.52 -7.33 18.07
CA HIS A 51 -4.30 -7.14 18.85
C HIS A 51 -3.12 -6.98 17.89
N VAL A 52 -2.42 -5.84 17.96
CA VAL A 52 -1.35 -5.50 17.02
C VAL A 52 -0.04 -5.31 17.74
N THR A 53 0.92 -6.20 17.46
CA THR A 53 2.31 -6.04 17.90
C THR A 53 3.06 -5.15 16.92
N ARG A 54 3.59 -4.03 17.40
CA ARG A 54 4.41 -3.11 16.60
C ARG A 54 5.84 -3.63 16.53
N THR A 55 6.40 -3.64 15.33
CA THR A 55 7.79 -4.04 15.06
C THR A 55 8.43 -3.06 14.07
N THR A 56 9.73 -2.88 14.16
CA THR A 56 10.47 -2.15 13.12
C THR A 56 10.74 -3.05 11.92
N TYR A 57 10.94 -2.46 10.74
CA TYR A 57 11.35 -3.24 9.57
C TYR A 57 12.61 -4.09 9.81
N ARG A 58 13.57 -3.58 10.59
CA ARG A 58 14.81 -4.29 10.90
C ARG A 58 14.54 -5.53 11.76
N GLU A 59 13.72 -5.39 12.80
CA GLU A 59 13.32 -6.52 13.65
C GLU A 59 12.49 -7.55 12.87
N ALA A 60 11.57 -7.08 12.03
CA ALA A 60 10.74 -7.94 11.19
C ALA A 60 11.56 -8.85 10.26
N VAL A 61 12.75 -8.42 9.80
CA VAL A 61 13.65 -9.28 8.99
C VAL A 61 14.00 -10.56 9.75
N SER A 62 14.30 -10.48 11.05
CA SER A 62 14.63 -11.66 11.87
C SER A 62 13.45 -12.61 12.04
N GLN A 63 12.22 -12.11 11.88
CA GLN A 63 10.98 -12.85 12.04
C GLN A 63 10.45 -13.41 10.71
N LEU A 64 11.05 -13.09 9.56
CA LEU A 64 10.60 -13.62 8.25
C LEU A 64 10.68 -15.15 8.16
N ASN A 65 11.48 -15.77 9.02
CA ASN A 65 11.59 -17.22 9.11
C ASN A 65 10.55 -17.85 10.06
N ASP A 66 9.76 -17.04 10.80
CA ASP A 66 8.62 -17.53 11.59
C ASP A 66 7.53 -18.12 10.69
N SER A 67 6.79 -19.10 11.19
CA SER A 67 5.73 -19.78 10.43
C SER A 67 4.68 -18.84 9.81
N SER A 68 4.30 -17.77 10.50
CA SER A 68 3.24 -16.84 10.07
C SER A 68 3.73 -15.85 9.02
N LEU A 69 4.83 -15.13 9.30
CA LEU A 69 5.42 -14.17 8.36
C LEU A 69 6.04 -14.85 7.15
N ARG A 70 6.56 -16.08 7.29
CA ARG A 70 7.07 -16.84 6.15
C ARG A 70 5.98 -17.16 5.13
N LYS A 71 4.78 -17.54 5.60
CA LYS A 71 3.64 -17.78 4.71
C LYS A 71 3.22 -16.48 4.00
N LEU A 72 3.11 -15.38 4.75
CA LEU A 72 2.79 -14.07 4.18
C LEU A 72 3.84 -13.63 3.15
N ALA A 73 5.12 -13.86 3.44
CA ALA A 73 6.23 -13.55 2.53
C ALA A 73 6.17 -14.37 1.25
N ALA A 74 5.87 -15.68 1.34
CA ALA A 74 5.67 -16.52 0.16
C ALA A 74 4.50 -16.01 -0.69
N THR A 75 3.35 -15.70 -0.08
CA THR A 75 2.19 -15.15 -0.78
C THR A 75 2.49 -13.80 -1.44
N ALA A 76 3.17 -12.89 -0.73
CA ALA A 76 3.56 -11.59 -1.26
C ALA A 76 4.54 -11.73 -2.43
N HIS A 77 5.46 -12.70 -2.36
CA HIS A 77 6.38 -12.98 -3.47
C HIS A 77 5.64 -13.49 -4.71
N THR A 78 4.70 -14.43 -4.58
CA THR A 78 3.87 -14.88 -5.71
C THR A 78 3.10 -13.71 -6.34
N PHE A 79 2.52 -12.85 -5.52
CA PHE A 79 1.83 -11.64 -5.98
C PHE A 79 2.75 -10.66 -6.71
N GLU A 80 3.97 -10.46 -6.19
CA GLU A 80 5.00 -9.63 -6.80
C GLU A 80 5.42 -10.20 -8.17
N THR A 81 5.68 -11.51 -8.27
CA THR A 81 6.04 -12.17 -9.53
C THR A 81 4.96 -11.96 -10.59
N ARG A 82 3.68 -12.19 -10.25
CA ARG A 82 2.56 -11.92 -11.16
C ARG A 82 2.53 -10.47 -11.65
N ARG A 83 2.75 -9.50 -10.76
CA ARG A 83 2.83 -8.08 -11.13
C ARG A 83 3.99 -7.80 -12.09
N GLN A 84 5.15 -8.38 -11.85
CA GLN A 84 6.33 -8.24 -12.72
C GLN A 84 6.07 -8.84 -14.10
N GLU A 85 5.43 -10.01 -14.18
CA GLU A 85 4.99 -10.65 -15.43
C GLU A 85 3.97 -9.78 -16.18
N ASN A 86 3.12 -9.05 -15.46
CA ASN A 86 2.20 -8.05 -15.99
C ASN A 86 2.86 -6.69 -16.33
N GLY A 87 4.20 -6.60 -16.29
CA GLY A 87 4.95 -5.41 -16.68
C GLY A 87 5.05 -4.34 -15.59
N ALA A 88 4.87 -4.68 -14.31
CA ALA A 88 5.10 -3.73 -13.21
C ALA A 88 6.52 -3.16 -13.27
N VAL A 89 6.64 -1.86 -13.04
CA VAL A 89 7.89 -1.12 -13.15
C VAL A 89 8.44 -0.89 -11.76
N ASN A 90 9.63 -1.42 -11.48
CA ASN A 90 10.38 -1.11 -10.27
C ASN A 90 11.36 0.04 -10.51
N ILE A 91 11.31 1.09 -9.68
CA ILE A 91 12.21 2.24 -9.75
C ILE A 91 12.99 2.30 -8.44
N ASP A 92 14.19 1.71 -8.43
CA ASP A 92 15.04 1.66 -7.25
C ASP A 92 15.93 2.91 -7.18
N LEU A 93 15.41 3.94 -6.50
CA LEU A 93 16.14 5.17 -6.18
C LEU A 93 16.31 5.28 -4.66
N PRO A 94 17.49 5.71 -4.16
CA PRO A 94 17.73 5.82 -2.73
C PRO A 94 16.73 6.76 -2.03
N GLU A 95 16.14 6.27 -0.95
CA GLU A 95 15.29 7.07 -0.06
C GLU A 95 16.06 7.51 1.19
N VAL A 96 15.71 8.68 1.72
CA VAL A 96 16.29 9.21 2.97
C VAL A 96 15.21 9.63 3.94
N ARG A 97 15.50 9.49 5.23
CA ARG A 97 14.76 10.12 6.31
C ARG A 97 15.45 11.42 6.69
N VAL A 98 14.73 12.53 6.53
CA VAL A 98 15.18 13.87 6.95
C VAL A 98 14.49 14.23 8.26
N ARG A 99 15.25 14.65 9.27
CA ARG A 99 14.73 15.18 10.54
C ARG A 99 15.46 16.47 10.92
N LEU A 100 14.73 17.41 11.50
CA LEU A 100 15.25 18.62 12.14
C LEU A 100 14.96 18.52 13.65
N THR A 101 15.99 18.59 14.48
CA THR A 101 15.87 18.56 15.95
C THR A 101 16.89 19.54 16.52
N ASP A 102 16.46 20.43 17.41
CA ASP A 102 17.32 21.46 18.03
C ASP A 102 18.20 22.23 17.02
N SER A 103 17.58 22.66 15.91
CA SER A 103 18.25 23.33 14.78
C SER A 103 19.31 22.50 14.04
N GLN A 104 19.44 21.20 14.34
CA GLN A 104 20.32 20.27 13.65
C GLN A 104 19.55 19.40 12.64
N ILE A 105 19.98 19.44 11.39
CA ILE A 105 19.45 18.59 10.32
C ILE A 105 20.18 17.24 10.33
N THR A 106 19.41 16.16 10.35
CA THR A 106 19.92 14.79 10.15
C THR A 106 19.29 14.17 8.91
N ILE A 107 20.13 13.64 8.04
CA ILE A 107 19.73 12.93 6.82
C ILE A 107 20.28 11.51 6.94
N ARG A 108 19.40 10.52 7.00
CA ARG A 108 19.79 9.11 7.12
C ARG A 108 19.22 8.29 5.96
N PRO A 109 20.02 7.47 5.26
CA PRO A 109 19.50 6.54 4.27
C PRO A 109 18.45 5.60 4.87
N ILE A 110 17.40 5.33 4.11
CA ILE A 110 16.44 4.27 4.43
C ILE A 110 16.96 3.00 3.74
N PRO A 111 17.31 1.94 4.49
CA PRO A 111 17.82 0.73 3.88
C PRO A 111 16.69 -0.02 3.14
N ASN A 112 17.04 -0.60 2.00
CA ASN A 112 16.22 -1.60 1.33
C ASN A 112 16.26 -2.88 2.18
N LEU A 113 15.10 -3.29 2.69
CA LEU A 113 14.96 -4.44 3.58
C LEU A 113 13.85 -5.34 3.03
N PRO A 114 14.00 -6.68 3.01
CA PRO A 114 12.96 -7.59 2.52
C PRO A 114 11.62 -7.43 3.24
N SER A 115 11.63 -7.03 4.52
CA SER A 115 10.42 -6.73 5.28
C SER A 115 9.68 -5.48 4.79
N ARG A 116 10.37 -4.52 4.15
CA ARG A 116 9.73 -3.36 3.50
C ARG A 116 9.04 -3.77 2.22
N ASP A 117 9.67 -4.63 1.43
CA ASP A 117 9.07 -5.20 0.21
C ASP A 117 7.83 -6.00 0.57
N LEU A 118 7.91 -6.88 1.58
CA LEU A 118 6.76 -7.61 2.11
C LEU A 118 5.58 -6.69 2.47
N VAL A 119 5.83 -5.63 3.25
CA VAL A 119 4.76 -4.70 3.64
C VAL A 119 4.24 -3.95 2.41
N ARG A 120 5.10 -3.49 1.50
CA ARG A 120 4.68 -2.82 0.25
C ARG A 120 3.72 -3.72 -0.53
N ASP A 121 4.09 -4.96 -0.79
CA ASP A 121 3.29 -5.89 -1.58
C ASP A 121 2.02 -6.31 -0.84
N ALA A 122 2.04 -6.44 0.50
CA ALA A 122 0.82 -6.61 1.29
C ALA A 122 -0.15 -5.42 1.18
N MET A 123 0.35 -4.18 1.17
CA MET A 123 -0.50 -2.99 0.98
C MET A 123 -1.05 -2.90 -0.45
N LEU A 124 -0.30 -3.36 -1.45
CA LEU A 124 -0.74 -3.43 -2.84
C LEU A 124 -1.84 -4.50 -3.01
N MET A 125 -1.65 -5.69 -2.42
CA MET A 125 -2.66 -6.75 -2.35
C MET A 125 -3.97 -6.23 -1.75
N ALA A 126 -3.89 -5.56 -0.59
CA ALA A 126 -5.06 -4.96 0.05
C ALA A 126 -5.78 -3.95 -0.86
N GLY A 127 -5.03 -3.11 -1.59
CA GLY A 127 -5.61 -2.15 -2.51
C GLY A 127 -6.25 -2.78 -3.76
N GLU A 128 -5.69 -3.88 -4.28
CA GLU A 128 -6.31 -4.66 -5.37
C GLU A 128 -7.60 -5.31 -4.89
N ALA A 129 -7.56 -5.97 -3.74
CA ALA A 129 -8.70 -6.66 -3.14
C ALA A 129 -9.86 -5.68 -2.91
N VAL A 130 -9.58 -4.51 -2.32
CA VAL A 130 -10.59 -3.46 -2.10
C VAL A 130 -11.17 -2.95 -3.42
N ALA A 131 -10.33 -2.70 -4.43
CA ALA A 131 -10.79 -2.25 -5.74
C ALA A 131 -11.71 -3.28 -6.41
N ARG A 132 -11.32 -4.56 -6.38
CA ARG A 132 -12.11 -5.66 -6.97
C ARG A 132 -13.41 -5.90 -6.22
N PHE A 133 -13.37 -5.87 -4.89
CA PHE A 133 -14.56 -5.99 -4.05
C PHE A 133 -15.56 -4.86 -4.36
N ALA A 134 -15.08 -3.62 -4.40
CA ALA A 134 -15.91 -2.48 -4.70
C ALA A 134 -16.51 -2.54 -6.11
N PHE A 135 -15.71 -2.92 -7.11
CA PHE A 135 -16.20 -3.10 -8.47
C PHE A 135 -17.30 -4.16 -8.55
N ALA A 136 -17.10 -5.34 -7.94
CA ALA A 136 -18.07 -6.42 -7.95
C ALA A 136 -19.41 -6.05 -7.27
N HIS A 137 -19.36 -5.17 -6.27
CA HIS A 137 -20.54 -4.72 -5.52
C HIS A 137 -21.07 -3.36 -5.97
N ASN A 138 -20.56 -2.79 -7.07
CA ASN A 138 -20.93 -1.46 -7.58
C ASN A 138 -20.75 -0.32 -6.57
N ILE A 139 -19.71 -0.39 -5.72
CA ILE A 139 -19.36 0.65 -4.76
C ILE A 139 -18.45 1.67 -5.45
N PRO A 140 -18.83 2.96 -5.51
CA PRO A 140 -17.99 3.99 -6.10
C PRO A 140 -16.78 4.28 -5.20
N LEU A 141 -15.57 4.11 -5.72
CA LEU A 141 -14.32 4.41 -5.01
C LEU A 141 -13.45 5.39 -5.82
N PRO A 142 -12.55 6.15 -5.15
CA PRO A 142 -11.45 6.83 -5.81
C PRO A 142 -10.39 5.81 -6.24
N TYR A 143 -10.55 5.24 -7.43
CA TYR A 143 -9.56 4.36 -8.05
C TYR A 143 -8.30 5.15 -8.40
N THR A 144 -7.14 4.53 -8.23
CA THR A 144 -5.86 5.10 -8.64
C THR A 144 -5.41 4.44 -9.93
N THR A 145 -5.45 5.19 -11.03
CA THR A 145 -5.10 4.72 -12.38
C THR A 145 -3.79 5.34 -12.84
N GLN A 146 -3.13 4.71 -13.79
CA GLN A 146 -1.92 5.24 -14.42
C GLN A 146 -1.84 4.71 -15.85
N ASP A 147 -1.86 5.63 -16.81
CA ASP A 147 -1.73 5.30 -18.22
C ASP A 147 -0.34 4.71 -18.52
N ALA A 148 -0.25 3.94 -19.61
CA ALA A 148 1.04 3.58 -20.16
C ALA A 148 1.83 4.85 -20.54
N PRO A 149 3.16 4.82 -20.45
CA PRO A 149 4.00 5.90 -20.97
C PRO A 149 3.84 6.01 -22.48
N SER A 150 3.95 7.23 -23.01
CA SER A 150 3.85 7.49 -24.46
C SER A 150 5.00 6.91 -25.27
N GLU A 151 6.13 6.60 -24.61
CA GLU A 151 7.31 6.00 -25.20
C GLU A 151 7.64 4.67 -24.50
N PRO A 152 8.28 3.72 -25.21
CA PRO A 152 8.83 2.53 -24.58
C PRO A 152 9.78 2.87 -23.43
N LEU A 153 9.66 2.10 -22.34
CA LEU A 153 10.53 2.24 -21.19
C LEU A 153 11.86 1.55 -21.45
N PRO A 154 13.00 2.21 -21.18
CA PRO A 154 14.30 1.57 -21.25
C PRO A 154 14.44 0.56 -20.10
N ALA A 155 15.24 -0.49 -20.31
CA ALA A 155 15.76 -1.27 -19.19
C ALA A 155 16.61 -0.36 -18.29
N ALA A 156 16.51 -0.54 -16.97
CA ALA A 156 17.25 0.26 -16.00
C ALA A 156 17.97 -0.64 -15.00
N SER A 157 19.25 -0.36 -14.79
CA SER A 157 20.13 -1.06 -13.85
C SER A 157 20.98 -0.10 -13.01
N THR A 158 21.15 1.14 -13.47
CA THR A 158 21.91 2.20 -12.80
C THR A 158 20.99 3.31 -12.28
N LEU A 159 21.48 4.12 -11.34
CA LEU A 159 20.72 5.25 -10.78
C LEU A 159 20.29 6.28 -11.85
N SER A 160 21.16 6.57 -12.82
CA SER A 160 20.85 7.46 -13.94
C SER A 160 19.74 6.90 -14.83
N GLU A 161 19.74 5.58 -15.05
CA GLU A 161 18.70 4.91 -15.83
C GLU A 161 17.37 4.89 -15.07
N PHE A 162 17.37 4.60 -13.76
CA PHE A 162 16.14 4.68 -12.94
C PHE A 162 15.59 6.11 -12.89
N PHE A 163 16.45 7.13 -12.85
CA PHE A 163 16.02 8.51 -12.94
C PHE A 163 15.39 8.85 -14.29
N ALA A 164 15.98 8.39 -15.40
CA ALA A 164 15.42 8.55 -16.74
C ALA A 164 14.09 7.80 -16.90
N LEU A 165 14.03 6.56 -16.40
CA LEU A 165 12.83 5.72 -16.36
C LEU A 165 11.67 6.44 -15.64
N ARG A 166 11.92 6.97 -14.44
CA ARG A 166 10.93 7.73 -13.67
C ARG A 166 10.36 8.92 -14.44
N LYS A 167 11.18 9.63 -15.21
CA LYS A 167 10.74 10.79 -16.01
C LYS A 167 9.80 10.41 -17.17
N LYS A 168 9.90 9.18 -17.68
CA LYS A 168 9.04 8.68 -18.76
C LYS A 168 7.70 8.14 -18.27
N MET A 169 7.57 7.85 -16.98
CA MET A 169 6.31 7.35 -16.41
C MET A 169 5.21 8.42 -16.47
N SER A 170 4.03 8.02 -16.95
CA SER A 170 2.82 8.83 -16.84
C SER A 170 2.46 9.07 -15.36
N PRO A 171 1.93 10.23 -14.98
CA PRO A 171 1.50 10.47 -13.61
C PRO A 171 0.30 9.58 -13.25
N SER A 172 0.23 9.13 -12.01
CA SER A 172 -0.99 8.48 -11.52
C SER A 172 -2.11 9.51 -11.33
N ARG A 173 -3.35 9.08 -11.51
CA ARG A 173 -4.56 9.91 -11.41
C ARG A 173 -5.60 9.22 -10.53
N GLN A 174 -6.48 10.03 -9.97
CA GLN A 174 -7.65 9.54 -9.26
C GLN A 174 -8.83 9.52 -10.23
N SER A 175 -9.58 8.43 -10.22
CA SER A 175 -10.71 8.19 -11.11
C SER A 175 -11.90 7.65 -10.33
N SER A 176 -13.11 8.05 -10.71
CA SER A 176 -14.35 7.44 -10.20
C SER A 176 -14.68 6.13 -10.91
N THR A 177 -13.97 5.82 -12.00
CA THR A 177 -14.10 4.56 -12.73
C THR A 177 -12.84 3.71 -12.55
N PRO A 178 -12.99 2.38 -12.46
CA PRO A 178 -11.84 1.48 -12.40
C PRO A 178 -11.02 1.58 -13.68
N GLY A 179 -9.71 1.45 -13.54
CA GLY A 179 -8.78 1.43 -14.65
C GLY A 179 -7.43 0.85 -14.23
N ALA A 180 -6.63 0.49 -15.23
CA ALA A 180 -5.33 -0.09 -14.99
C ALA A 180 -4.36 0.92 -14.36
N HIS A 181 -3.39 0.39 -13.62
CA HIS A 181 -2.25 1.14 -13.14
C HIS A 181 -0.98 0.55 -13.74
N PHE A 182 -0.50 1.15 -14.84
CA PHE A 182 0.61 0.64 -15.64
C PHE A 182 1.85 0.30 -14.81
N GLY A 183 2.38 1.26 -14.04
CA GLY A 183 3.61 1.05 -13.26
C GLY A 183 3.47 0.02 -12.14
N LEU A 184 2.24 -0.36 -11.77
CA LEU A 184 1.99 -1.39 -10.78
C LEU A 184 1.68 -2.76 -11.44
N GLY A 185 1.49 -2.86 -12.76
CA GLY A 185 1.11 -4.13 -13.38
C GLY A 185 -0.23 -4.67 -12.85
N MET A 186 -1.18 -3.77 -12.53
CA MET A 186 -2.46 -4.11 -11.89
C MET A 186 -3.62 -3.61 -12.75
N GLY A 187 -4.64 -4.46 -12.96
CA GLY A 187 -5.83 -4.13 -13.75
C GLY A 187 -6.80 -3.17 -13.06
N MET A 188 -6.79 -3.14 -11.72
CA MET A 188 -7.50 -2.14 -10.92
C MET A 188 -6.84 -1.98 -9.56
N TYR A 189 -6.86 -0.76 -9.03
CA TYR A 189 -6.20 -0.44 -7.77
C TYR A 189 -6.90 0.73 -7.07
N ALA A 190 -7.09 0.61 -5.76
CA ALA A 190 -7.57 1.69 -4.90
C ALA A 190 -6.68 1.77 -3.66
N GLN A 191 -6.30 2.98 -3.27
CA GLN A 191 -5.53 3.18 -2.04
C GLN A 191 -6.48 3.09 -0.84
N ALA A 192 -6.19 2.20 0.12
CA ALA A 192 -7.09 1.92 1.25
C ALA A 192 -6.39 1.76 2.60
N THR A 193 -5.06 1.86 2.64
CA THR A 193 -4.23 1.40 3.77
C THR A 193 -3.62 2.52 4.61
N SER A 194 -4.01 3.77 4.41
CA SER A 194 -3.51 4.93 5.17
C SER A 194 -4.59 6.00 5.44
N PRO A 195 -5.79 5.63 5.94
CA PRO A 195 -6.91 6.55 6.16
C PRO A 195 -6.63 7.68 7.18
N LEU A 196 -5.66 7.51 8.08
CA LEU A 196 -5.29 8.55 9.06
C LEU A 196 -4.49 9.71 8.45
N ARG A 197 -3.96 9.54 7.23
CA ARG A 197 -3.05 10.50 6.59
C ARG A 197 -3.32 10.77 5.10
N ARG A 198 -4.25 10.04 4.48
CA ARG A 198 -4.71 10.27 3.11
C ARG A 198 -6.23 10.35 3.09
N TYR A 199 -6.76 11.48 2.64
CA TYR A 199 -8.20 11.71 2.64
C TYR A 199 -8.96 10.74 1.74
N LEU A 200 -8.40 10.37 0.58
CA LEU A 200 -9.03 9.41 -0.32
C LEU A 200 -9.11 7.99 0.26
N ASP A 201 -8.10 7.57 1.04
CA ASP A 201 -8.20 6.30 1.79
C ASP A 201 -9.32 6.38 2.84
N LEU A 202 -9.52 7.54 3.48
CA LEU A 202 -10.63 7.74 4.41
C LEU A 202 -11.98 7.68 3.68
N VAL A 203 -12.09 8.26 2.47
CA VAL A 203 -13.28 8.14 1.62
C VAL A 203 -13.55 6.67 1.26
N VAL A 204 -12.51 5.90 0.90
CA VAL A 204 -12.64 4.46 0.67
C VAL A 204 -13.20 3.75 1.91
N HIS A 205 -12.69 4.06 3.10
CA HIS A 205 -13.20 3.49 4.36
C HIS A 205 -14.67 3.87 4.61
N GLN A 206 -15.05 5.11 4.31
CA GLN A 206 -16.43 5.58 4.45
C GLN A 206 -17.38 4.82 3.52
N GLN A 207 -17.02 4.67 2.25
CA GLN A 207 -17.80 3.94 1.24
C GLN A 207 -17.98 2.47 1.60
N LEU A 208 -16.89 1.79 1.98
CA LEU A 208 -16.95 0.39 2.42
C LEU A 208 -17.82 0.22 3.67
N ARG A 209 -17.72 1.12 4.65
CA ARG A 209 -18.55 1.04 5.87
C ARG A 209 -20.01 1.38 5.62
N ALA A 210 -20.31 2.29 4.70
CA ALA A 210 -21.68 2.58 4.29
C ALA A 210 -22.31 1.33 3.67
N PHE A 211 -21.63 0.72 2.70
CA PHE A 211 -22.04 -0.53 2.07
C PHE A 211 -22.29 -1.65 3.11
N LEU A 212 -21.35 -1.87 4.03
CA LEU A 212 -21.47 -2.90 5.08
C LEU A 212 -22.64 -2.67 6.05
N ARG A 213 -23.16 -1.43 6.12
CA ARG A 213 -24.35 -1.08 6.92
C ARG A 213 -25.64 -1.07 6.10
N GLY A 214 -25.60 -1.40 4.81
CA GLY A 214 -26.72 -1.25 3.89
C GLY A 214 -27.12 0.22 3.67
N GLN A 215 -26.17 1.14 3.83
CA GLN A 215 -26.37 2.57 3.58
C GLN A 215 -25.98 2.90 2.13
N PRO A 216 -26.65 3.88 1.50
CA PRO A 216 -26.33 4.32 0.15
C PRO A 216 -24.94 4.98 0.06
#